data_AF-A0A1A8JAF1-F1
#
_entry.id   AF-A0A1A8JAF1-F1
#
_cell.length_a   1.000
_cell.length_b   1.000
_cell.length_c   1.000
_cell.angle_alpha   90.00
_cell.angle_beta   90.00
_cell.angle_gamma   90.00
#
_symmetry.space_group_name_H-M   'P 1'
#
loop_
_entity.id
_entity.type
_entity.pdbx_description
1 polymer ?
#
loop_
_entity_poly.entity_id
_entity_poly.type
_entity_poly.pdbx_seq_one_letter_code
_entity_poly.pdbx_strand_id
1 'polypeptide(L)' 'ESFSSKGMYLKRIRYHGRGMFGIMDRVYCHYFVKLVEGSPPKTEQRTGFDQAKEYVQNLKKRTIIHSL' A
#
# COMPACT_ATOMS: atom_id res chain seq x y z
N GLU A 1 4.30 -1.47 -12.40
CA GLU A 1 4.42 -1.24 -10.93
C GLU A 1 5.18 0.05 -10.71
N SER A 2 4.80 0.84 -9.69
CA SER A 2 5.50 2.06 -9.33
C SER A 2 5.44 2.24 -7.81
N PHE A 3 6.60 2.30 -7.16
CA PHE A 3 6.66 2.44 -5.70
C PHE A 3 7.93 3.17 -5.26
N SER A 4 7.89 3.66 -4.02
CA SER A 4 9.01 4.35 -3.38
C SER A 4 9.52 3.54 -2.20
N SER A 5 10.83 3.58 -1.95
CA SER A 5 11.43 2.99 -0.75
C SER A 5 12.30 4.00 0.01
N LYS A 6 12.52 3.70 1.29
CA LYS A 6 13.41 4.49 2.15
C LYS A 6 14.86 4.32 1.68
N GLY A 7 15.52 5.44 1.40
CA GLY A 7 16.96 5.50 1.13
C GLY A 7 17.78 5.59 2.41
N MET A 8 19.10 5.62 2.28
CA MET A 8 20.00 5.75 3.42
C MET A 8 19.86 7.14 4.07
N TYR A 9 19.50 7.21 5.36
CA TYR A 9 19.38 8.47 6.08
C TYR A 9 20.70 8.86 6.73
N LEU A 10 21.02 10.15 6.71
CA LEU A 10 22.15 10.68 7.47
C LEU A 10 21.65 11.37 8.73
N LYS A 11 22.27 11.08 9.87
CA LYS A 11 21.98 11.76 11.12
C LYS A 11 22.76 13.09 11.19
N ARG A 12 22.11 14.12 11.71
CA ARG A 12 22.66 15.47 11.96
C ARG A 12 22.15 15.97 13.30
N ILE A 13 22.81 16.99 13.85
CA ILE A 13 22.38 17.64 15.09
C ILE A 13 21.65 18.93 14.73
N ARG A 14 20.46 19.12 15.30
CA ARG A 14 19.74 20.40 15.31
C ARG A 14 19.95 21.06 16.66
N TYR A 15 20.70 22.14 16.69
CA TYR A 15 20.94 22.89 17.92
C TYR A 15 19.70 23.70 18.32
N HIS A 16 19.47 23.78 19.62
CA HIS A 16 18.41 24.57 20.25
C HIS A 16 19.00 25.48 21.33
N GLY A 17 18.20 26.42 21.82
CA GLY A 17 18.61 27.27 22.95
C GLY A 17 18.83 26.47 24.23
N ARG A 18 19.48 27.09 25.22
CA ARG A 18 19.73 26.50 26.55
C ARG A 18 20.57 25.21 26.52
N GLY A 19 21.47 25.07 25.54
CA GLY A 19 22.35 23.91 25.42
C GLY A 19 21.67 22.61 24.97
N MET A 20 20.41 22.68 24.54
CA MET A 20 19.64 21.52 24.08
C MET A 20 19.92 21.23 22.60
N PHE A 21 19.76 19.97 22.18
CA PHE A 21 19.83 19.59 20.77
C PHE A 21 18.92 18.40 20.45
N GLY A 22 18.48 18.33 19.19
CA GLY A 22 17.74 17.20 18.63
C GLY A 22 18.56 16.47 17.57
N ILE A 23 18.31 15.18 17.38
CA ILE A 23 18.88 14.40 16.29
C ILE A 23 17.95 14.52 15.08
N MET A 24 18.47 15.10 14.00
CA MET A 24 17.78 15.28 12.73
C MET A 24 18.19 14.19 11.73
N ASP A 25 17.25 13.73 10.93
CA ASP A 25 17.52 12.89 9.76
C ASP A 25 17.51 13.72 8.48
N ARG A 26 18.59 13.64 7.70
CA ARG A 26 18.57 13.99 6.28
C ARG A 26 18.04 12.79 5.52
N VAL A 27 16.77 12.89 5.16
CA VAL A 27 15.96 11.84 4.55
C VAL A 27 16.24 11.73 3.05
N TYR A 28 16.35 10.50 2.54
CA TYR A 28 16.47 10.18 1.13
C TYR A 28 15.48 9.07 0.74
N CYS A 29 15.05 9.02 -0.50
CA CYS A 29 14.20 7.94 -1.00
C CYS A 29 14.66 7.50 -2.41
N HIS A 30 14.26 6.28 -2.76
CA HIS A 30 14.41 5.74 -4.11
C HIS A 30 13.02 5.56 -4.72
N TYR A 31 12.93 5.79 -6.03
CA TYR A 31 11.71 5.59 -6.81
C TYR A 31 11.97 4.52 -7.86
N PHE A 32 11.12 3.50 -7.89
CA PHE A 32 11.24 2.38 -8.81
C PHE A 32 10.04 2.33 -9.74
N VAL A 33 10.32 2.09 -11.02
CA VAL A 33 9.31 1.93 -12.06
C VAL A 33 9.57 0.64 -12.81
N LYS A 34 8.51 -0.12 -13.01
CA LYS A 34 8.48 -1.27 -13.91
C LYS A 34 7.54 -0.95 -15.06
N LEU A 35 8.13 -0.80 -16.24
CA LEU A 35 7.40 -0.65 -17.50
C LEU A 35 7.07 -2.02 -18.06
N VAL A 36 5.93 -2.11 -18.72
CA VAL A 36 5.46 -3.30 -19.42
C VAL A 36 5.05 -2.85 -20.82
N GLU A 37 5.52 -3.56 -21.83
CA GLU A 37 5.21 -3.26 -23.23
C GLU A 37 3.72 -3.50 -23.53
N GLY A 38 3.15 -2.66 -24.39
CA GLY A 38 1.75 -2.74 -24.83
C GLY A 38 0.86 -1.61 -24.29
N SER A 39 -0.41 -1.64 -24.68
CA SER A 39 -1.42 -0.69 -24.19
C SER A 39 -1.76 -0.96 -22.71
N PRO A 40 -2.11 0.08 -21.92
CA PRO A 40 -2.48 -0.11 -20.52
C PRO A 40 -3.69 -1.06 -20.39
N PRO A 41 -3.74 -1.88 -19.32
CA PRO A 41 -4.86 -2.79 -19.08
C PRO A 41 -6.16 -2.01 -18.87
N LYS A 42 -7.29 -2.60 -19.28
CA LYS A 42 -8.61 -2.03 -19.04
C LYS A 42 -8.99 -2.22 -17.57
N THR A 43 -9.57 -1.18 -16.97
CA THR A 43 -10.13 -1.27 -15.62
C THR A 43 -11.40 -2.13 -15.64
N GLU A 44 -11.42 -3.20 -14.85
CA GLU A 44 -12.62 -4.01 -14.67
C GLU A 44 -13.67 -3.22 -13.88
N GLN A 45 -14.87 -3.07 -14.45
CA GLN A 45 -15.99 -2.43 -13.77
C GLN A 45 -16.93 -3.51 -13.25
N ARG A 46 -17.15 -3.55 -11.94
CA ARG A 46 -18.13 -4.46 -11.33
C ARG A 46 -19.53 -3.90 -11.50
N THR A 47 -20.44 -4.69 -12.05
CA THR A 47 -21.86 -4.32 -12.18
C THR A 47 -22.63 -4.67 -10.90
N GLY A 48 -23.85 -4.13 -10.75
CA GLY A 48 -24.75 -4.51 -9.65
C GLY A 48 -25.15 -5.99 -9.70
N PHE A 49 -25.19 -6.60 -10.89
CA PHE A 49 -25.46 -8.02 -11.05
C PHE A 49 -24.30 -8.88 -10.52
N ASP A 50 -23.05 -8.47 -10.77
CA ASP A 50 -21.87 -9.17 -10.25
C ASP A 50 -21.85 -9.16 -8.72
N GLN A 51 -22.22 -8.04 -8.11
CA GLN A 51 -22.33 -7.90 -6.67
C GLN A 51 -23.43 -8.81 -6.10
N ALA A 52 -24.61 -8.84 -6.73
CA ALA A 52 -25.70 -9.72 -6.31
C ALA A 52 -25.31 -11.21 -6.44
N LYS A 53 -24.60 -11.57 -7.51
CA LYS A 53 -24.10 -12.93 -7.72
C LYS A 53 -23.09 -13.33 -6.64
N GLU A 54 -22.15 -12.44 -6.30
CA GLU A 54 -21.16 -12.65 -5.23
C GLU A 54 -21.86 -12.82 -3.87
N TYR A 55 -22.86 -11.99 -3.57
CA TYR A 55 -23.67 -12.09 -2.36
C TYR A 55 -24.36 -13.44 -2.23
N VAL A 56 -25.07 -13.88 -3.28
CA VAL A 56 -25.75 -15.19 -3.29
C VAL A 56 -24.75 -16.34 -3.17
N GLN A 57 -23.58 -16.24 -3.81
CA GLN A 57 -22.53 -17.25 -3.66
C GLN A 57 -22.01 -17.34 -2.23
N ASN A 58 -21.81 -16.21 -1.54
CA ASN A 58 -21.37 -16.20 -0.14
C ASN A 58 -22.42 -16.83 0.78
N LEU A 59 -23.72 -16.57 0.55
CA LEU A 59 -24.80 -17.22 1.28
C LEU A 59 -24.87 -18.73 1.05
N LYS A 60 -24.52 -19.21 -0.15
CA LYS A 60 -24.48 -20.65 -0.47
C LYS A 60 -23.27 -21.37 0.12
N LYS A 61 -22.13 -20.67 0.24
CA LYS A 61 -20.88 -21.24 0.76
C LYS A 61 -20.84 -21.34 2.29
N ARG A 62 -21.77 -20.72 3.01
CA ARG A 62 -21.78 -20.74 4.48
C ARG A 62 -22.03 -22.16 5.00
N THR A 63 -21.18 -22.61 5.92
CA THR A 63 -21.30 -23.87 6.64
C THR A 63 -21.65 -23.62 8.11
N ILE A 64 -22.07 -24.66 8.83
CA ILE A 64 -22.33 -24.57 10.27
C ILE A 64 -20.98 -24.45 10.99
N ILE A 65 -20.78 -23.38 11.74
CA ILE A 65 -19.55 -23.15 12.51
C ILE A 65 -19.64 -23.95 13.81
N HIS A 66 -18.55 -24.61 14.20
CA HIS A 66 -18.47 -25.48 15.40
C HIS A 66 -19.36 -26.73 15.38
N SER A 67 -19.55 -27.33 14.20
CA SER A 67 -20.20 -28.64 14.03
C SER A 67 -19.30 -29.56 13.18
N LEU A 68 -19.48 -30.88 13.30
CA LEU A 68 -18.71 -31.90 12.56
C LEU A 68 -19.15 -31.99 11.10
#